data_AF-A0A960UHS6-F1
#
_entry.id   AF-A0A960UHS6-F1
#
_cell.length_a   1.000
_cell.length_b   1.000
_cell.length_c   1.000
_cell.angle_alpha   90.00
_cell.angle_beta   90.00
_cell.angle_gamma   90.00
#
_symmetry.space_group_name_H-M   'P 1'
#
loop_
_entity.id
_entity.type
_entity.pdbx_description
1 polymer ?
#
loop_
_entity_poly.entity_id
_entity_poly.type
_entity_poly.pdbx_seq_one_letter_code
_entity_poly.pdbx_strand_id
1 'polypeptide(L)'
;LMKGIYYVEAPDGRVIFAIPWRENIMVGTTETPWTDDPAASYPLDSEIDYLLASFRRVFPARGVAKRDVVAAFAGLRVLPGGGGAAFGRSREDVLLTDGGRPPRLLSIYGGKLTTYRATAAKVIAKLAAALPAREPRGDTRELTLSPVD
;
A
#
# COMPACT_ATOMS: atom_id res chain seq x y z
N LEU A 1 -23.24 -4.15 -6.53
CA LEU A 1 -21.88 -3.82 -6.06
C LEU A 1 -20.84 -4.79 -6.63
N MET A 2 -21.15 -6.07 -6.85
CA MET A 2 -20.19 -7.02 -7.44
C MET A 2 -19.73 -6.73 -8.89
N LYS A 3 -20.33 -5.76 -9.59
CA LYS A 3 -20.09 -5.49 -11.02
C LYS A 3 -19.07 -4.37 -11.29
N GLY A 4 -18.51 -3.74 -10.27
CA GLY A 4 -17.59 -2.62 -10.47
C GLY A 4 -16.86 -2.20 -9.21
N ILE A 5 -15.83 -1.38 -9.40
CA ILE A 5 -15.06 -0.73 -8.34
C ILE A 5 -15.63 0.66 -8.14
N TYR A 6 -15.94 1.00 -6.90
CA TYR A 6 -16.52 2.30 -6.55
C TYR A 6 -15.51 3.14 -5.80
N TYR A 7 -15.36 4.38 -6.27
CA TYR A 7 -14.71 5.46 -5.55
C TYR A 7 -15.75 6.14 -4.65
N VAL A 8 -15.43 6.29 -3.38
CA VAL A 8 -16.30 6.86 -2.34
C VAL A 8 -15.53 7.96 -1.62
N GLU A 9 -16.11 9.15 -1.52
CA GLU A 9 -15.56 10.23 -0.72
C GLU A 9 -16.07 10.13 0.71
N ALA A 10 -15.14 10.03 1.66
CA ALA A 10 -15.42 10.02 3.08
C ALA A 10 -15.73 11.45 3.59
N PRO A 11 -16.38 11.61 4.75
CA PRO A 11 -16.75 12.92 5.27
C PRO A 11 -15.58 13.89 5.50
N ASP A 12 -14.37 13.36 5.69
CA ASP A 12 -13.13 14.12 5.87
C ASP A 12 -12.38 14.40 4.54
N GLY A 13 -13.02 14.17 3.39
CA GLY A 13 -12.46 14.39 2.06
C GLY A 13 -11.49 13.29 1.60
N ARG A 14 -11.29 12.23 2.40
CA ARG A 14 -10.46 11.10 2.00
C ARG A 14 -11.19 10.18 1.02
N VAL A 15 -10.38 9.45 0.25
CA VAL A 15 -10.86 8.45 -0.70
C VAL A 15 -10.94 7.08 -0.05
N ILE A 16 -12.10 6.45 -0.20
CA ILE A 16 -12.34 5.05 0.11
C ILE A 16 -12.75 4.34 -1.17
N PHE A 17 -12.30 3.10 -1.33
CA PHE A 17 -12.75 2.20 -2.38
C PHE A 17 -13.67 1.14 -1.80
N ALA A 18 -14.73 0.81 -2.54
CA ALA A 18 -15.53 -0.39 -2.35
C ALA A 18 -15.31 -1.30 -3.56
N ILE A 19 -14.66 -2.46 -3.35
CA ILE A 19 -14.16 -3.34 -4.41
C ILE A 19 -14.76 -4.74 -4.24
N PRO A 20 -15.28 -5.37 -5.30
CA PRO A 20 -15.62 -6.79 -5.28
C PRO A 20 -14.39 -7.63 -4.96
N TRP A 21 -14.48 -8.44 -3.90
CA TRP A 21 -13.41 -9.31 -3.45
C TRP A 21 -13.98 -10.68 -3.11
N ARG A 22 -13.73 -11.66 -3.99
CA ARG A 22 -14.40 -12.97 -3.96
C ARG A 22 -15.93 -12.77 -3.96
N GLU A 23 -16.64 -13.34 -3.00
CA GLU A 23 -18.10 -13.19 -2.84
C GLU A 23 -18.52 -11.98 -1.99
N ASN A 24 -17.55 -11.19 -1.52
CA ASN A 24 -17.77 -10.06 -0.62
C ASN A 24 -17.40 -8.72 -1.27
N ILE A 25 -17.65 -7.62 -0.55
CA ILE A 25 -17.13 -6.30 -0.88
C ILE A 25 -16.06 -5.92 0.13
N MET A 26 -14.85 -5.63 -0.33
CA MET A 26 -13.79 -5.05 0.48
C MET A 26 -13.92 -3.53 0.46
N VAL A 27 -13.94 -2.91 1.65
CA VAL A 27 -14.04 -1.46 1.83
C VAL A 27 -12.78 -0.97 2.54
N GLY A 28 -12.14 0.08 2.02
CA GLY A 28 -10.94 0.63 2.63
C GLY A 28 -10.40 1.86 1.90
N THR A 29 -9.44 2.59 2.44
CA THR A 29 -8.67 2.31 3.65
C THR A 29 -8.78 3.46 4.66
N THR A 30 -8.24 3.26 5.85
CA THR A 30 -8.02 4.31 6.86
C THR A 30 -6.57 4.80 6.85
N GLU A 31 -6.31 5.84 7.65
CA GLU A 31 -4.98 6.33 7.95
C GLU A 31 -4.93 6.67 9.43
N THR A 32 -4.36 5.76 10.22
CA THR A 32 -4.18 5.91 11.67
C THR A 32 -2.69 5.75 11.97
N PRO A 33 -2.04 6.67 12.68
CA PRO A 33 -0.67 6.49 13.12
C PRO A 33 -0.53 5.25 13.99
N TRP A 34 0.51 4.45 13.74
CA TRP A 34 0.87 3.29 14.54
C TRP A 34 2.29 3.47 15.07
N THR A 35 2.48 3.27 16.36
CA THR A 35 3.77 3.49 17.05
C THR A 35 4.28 2.27 17.81
N ASP A 36 3.52 1.17 17.81
CA ASP A 36 3.87 -0.08 18.47
C ASP A 36 4.50 -1.06 17.46
N ASP A 37 4.71 -2.32 17.88
CA ASP A 37 5.23 -3.39 17.04
C ASP A 37 4.45 -3.48 15.71
N PRO A 38 5.12 -3.30 14.56
CA PRO A 38 4.51 -3.44 13.25
C PRO A 38 3.84 -4.80 13.02
N ALA A 39 4.39 -5.86 13.58
CA ALA A 39 3.86 -7.23 13.44
C ALA A 39 2.54 -7.43 14.21
N ALA A 40 2.27 -6.58 15.20
CA ALA A 40 1.06 -6.62 16.01
C ALA A 40 -0.06 -5.70 15.50
N SER A 41 0.08 -5.09 14.31
CA SER A 41 -0.96 -4.20 13.79
C SER A 41 -2.29 -4.93 13.51
N TYR A 42 -3.40 -4.30 13.88
CA TYR A 42 -4.74 -4.85 13.72
C TYR A 42 -5.75 -3.73 13.38
N PRO A 43 -6.89 -4.06 12.74
CA PRO A 43 -7.95 -3.08 12.47
C PRO A 43 -8.58 -2.58 13.77
N LEU A 44 -8.65 -1.26 13.95
CA LEU A 44 -9.33 -0.69 15.11
C LEU A 44 -10.84 -0.67 14.92
N ASP A 45 -11.60 -0.80 16.01
CA ASP A 45 -13.06 -0.69 15.97
C ASP A 45 -13.53 0.65 15.38
N SER A 46 -12.82 1.73 15.71
CA SER A 46 -13.08 3.07 15.16
C SER A 46 -12.85 3.15 13.65
N GLU A 47 -11.90 2.38 13.11
CA GLU A 47 -11.63 2.32 11.68
C GLU A 47 -12.73 1.54 10.94
N ILE A 48 -13.20 0.44 11.53
CA ILE A 48 -14.35 -0.32 11.01
C ILE A 48 -15.59 0.57 10.97
N ASP A 49 -15.88 1.28 12.06
CA ASP A 49 -17.04 2.16 12.15
C ASP A 49 -16.97 3.32 11.15
N TYR A 50 -15.78 3.91 10.96
CA TYR A 50 -15.53 4.95 9.96
C TYR A 50 -15.78 4.46 8.52
N LEU A 51 -15.29 3.27 8.17
CA LEU A 51 -15.49 2.69 6.84
C LEU A 51 -16.96 2.34 6.59
N LEU A 52 -17.64 1.76 7.59
CA LEU A 52 -19.08 1.47 7.50
C LEU A 52 -19.92 2.74 7.35
N ALA A 53 -19.62 3.78 8.12
CA ALA A 53 -20.32 5.07 8.01
C ALA A 53 -20.15 5.68 6.61
N SER A 54 -18.92 5.69 6.10
CA SER A 54 -18.62 6.21 4.76
C SER A 54 -19.30 5.40 3.65
N PHE A 55 -19.31 4.07 3.77
CA PHE A 55 -19.99 3.21 2.82
C PHE A 55 -21.52 3.41 2.84
N ARG A 56 -22.13 3.47 4.03
CA ARG A 56 -23.58 3.69 4.20
C ARG A 56 -24.03 5.05 3.66
N ARG A 57 -23.18 6.07 3.72
CA ARG A 57 -23.48 7.39 3.15
C ARG A 57 -23.73 7.31 1.64
N VAL A 58 -22.98 6.48 0.93
CA VAL A 58 -23.14 6.30 -0.53
C VAL A 58 -24.16 5.22 -0.87
N PHE A 59 -24.28 4.17 -0.04
CA PHE A 59 -25.17 3.04 -0.28
C PHE A 59 -26.17 2.81 0.88
N PRO A 60 -27.02 3.79 1.22
CA PRO A 60 -27.89 3.72 2.40
C PRO A 60 -28.89 2.55 2.33
N ALA A 61 -29.41 2.25 1.13
CA ALA A 61 -30.35 1.16 0.90
C ALA A 61 -29.78 -0.24 1.17
N ARG A 62 -28.46 -0.38 1.37
CA ARG A 62 -27.85 -1.67 1.69
C ARG A 62 -28.00 -2.07 3.15
N GLY A 63 -28.23 -1.12 4.05
CA GLY A 63 -28.49 -1.42 5.47
C GLY A 63 -27.39 -2.20 6.19
N VAL A 64 -26.16 -2.23 5.65
CA VAL A 64 -25.04 -2.99 6.22
C VAL A 64 -24.70 -2.53 7.64
N ALA A 65 -24.24 -3.43 8.49
CA ALA A 65 -23.85 -3.16 9.86
C ALA A 65 -22.62 -3.94 10.31
N LYS A 66 -22.12 -3.64 11.50
CA LYS A 66 -20.90 -4.25 12.04
C LYS A 66 -20.99 -5.78 12.09
N ARG A 67 -22.19 -6.33 12.34
CA ARG A 67 -22.47 -7.78 12.27
C ARG A 67 -22.27 -8.41 10.88
N ASP A 68 -22.28 -7.61 9.82
CA ASP A 68 -22.11 -8.09 8.44
C ASP A 68 -20.63 -8.08 8.02
N VAL A 69 -19.72 -7.61 8.89
CA VAL A 69 -18.28 -7.64 8.66
C VAL A 69 -17.75 -9.05 8.95
N VAL A 70 -17.41 -9.78 7.89
CA VAL A 70 -16.95 -11.18 7.99
C VAL A 70 -15.44 -11.31 8.23
N ALA A 71 -14.66 -10.29 7.86
CA ALA A 71 -13.21 -10.24 8.05
C ALA A 71 -12.70 -8.80 7.97
N ALA A 72 -11.59 -8.53 8.64
CA ALA A 72 -10.86 -7.28 8.55
C ALA A 72 -9.35 -7.56 8.68
N PHE A 73 -8.53 -6.75 8.02
CA PHE A 73 -7.08 -6.81 8.12
C PHE A 73 -6.48 -5.40 8.13
N ALA A 74 -5.30 -5.28 8.72
CA ALA A 74 -4.53 -4.05 8.74
C ALA A 74 -3.17 -4.28 8.09
N GLY A 75 -2.59 -3.19 7.61
CA GLY A 75 -1.23 -3.17 7.11
C GLY A 75 -0.66 -1.78 7.30
N LEU A 76 0.63 -1.72 7.61
CA LEU A 76 1.31 -0.45 7.86
C LEU A 76 2.02 0.03 6.60
N ARG A 77 1.89 1.33 6.33
CA ARG A 77 2.67 1.99 5.27
C ARG A 77 3.94 2.56 5.88
N VAL A 78 5.09 2.13 5.36
CA VAL A 78 6.37 2.77 5.68
C VAL A 78 6.46 4.08 4.92
N LEU A 79 6.27 5.20 5.64
CA LEU A 79 6.41 6.54 5.08
C LEU A 79 7.74 7.15 5.52
N PRO A 80 8.42 7.94 4.66
CA PRO A 80 9.58 8.71 5.09
C PRO A 80 9.23 9.56 6.33
N GLY A 81 10.15 9.59 7.30
CA GLY A 81 9.99 10.40 8.50
C GLY A 81 9.92 11.89 8.16
N GLY A 82 8.95 12.59 8.75
CA GLY A 82 8.74 14.04 8.62
C GLY A 82 7.60 14.49 9.54
N GLY A 83 7.63 15.73 10.02
CA GLY A 83 6.54 16.29 10.84
C GLY A 83 5.23 16.42 10.05
N GLY A 84 4.08 16.31 10.73
CA GLY A 84 2.74 16.53 10.15
C GLY A 84 1.90 15.27 9.91
N ALA A 85 0.62 15.47 9.54
CA ALA A 85 -0.37 14.42 9.32
C ALA A 85 0.02 13.46 8.19
N ALA A 86 -0.27 12.16 8.36
CA ALA A 86 0.12 11.10 7.41
C ALA A 86 -0.39 11.33 5.98
N PHE A 87 -1.60 11.90 5.84
CA PHE A 87 -2.28 12.13 4.56
C PHE A 87 -1.51 13.04 3.59
N GLY A 88 -0.71 13.98 4.11
CA GLY A 88 0.05 14.96 3.32
C GLY A 88 1.51 14.61 3.03
N ARG A 89 2.02 13.47 3.52
CA ARG A 89 3.44 13.11 3.32
C ARG A 89 3.71 12.64 1.90
N SER A 90 4.90 12.95 1.39
CA SER A 90 5.35 12.48 0.07
C SER A 90 5.28 10.95 0.01
N ARG A 91 4.62 10.46 -1.04
CA ARG A 91 4.44 9.03 -1.32
C ARG A 91 5.46 8.50 -2.31
N GLU A 92 6.58 9.21 -2.48
CA GLU A 92 7.66 8.82 -3.38
C GLU A 92 8.63 7.86 -2.71
N ASP A 93 9.11 6.90 -3.49
CA ASP A 93 10.08 5.91 -3.03
C ASP A 93 11.45 6.57 -2.85
N VAL A 94 12.01 6.50 -1.64
CA VAL A 94 13.33 7.06 -1.31
C VAL A 94 14.35 5.94 -1.28
N LEU A 95 15.43 6.10 -2.06
CA LEU A 95 16.55 5.16 -2.11
C LEU A 95 17.79 5.82 -1.50
N LEU A 96 18.22 5.34 -0.34
CA LEU A 96 19.39 5.85 0.39
C LEU A 96 20.56 4.86 0.28
N THR A 97 21.78 5.38 0.10
CA THR A 97 23.02 4.58 0.07
C THR A 97 23.92 4.94 1.25
N ASP A 98 24.86 4.06 1.62
CA ASP A 98 25.86 4.32 2.68
C ASP A 98 26.90 5.43 2.36
N GLY A 99 26.81 6.06 1.18
CA GLY A 99 27.76 7.08 0.73
C GLY A 99 29.09 6.53 0.22
N GLY A 100 29.29 5.21 0.31
CA GLY A 100 30.46 4.52 -0.23
C GLY A 100 30.55 4.62 -1.75
N ARG A 101 31.76 4.49 -2.28
CA ARG A 101 32.04 4.44 -3.72
C ARG A 101 32.94 3.23 -4.01
N PRO A 102 32.38 2.09 -4.46
CA PRO A 102 30.96 1.86 -4.74
C PRO A 102 30.10 1.69 -3.46
N PRO A 103 28.77 1.90 -3.54
CA PRO A 103 27.87 1.75 -2.39
C PRO A 103 27.78 0.29 -1.95
N ARG A 104 27.78 0.03 -0.64
CA ARG A 104 27.70 -1.35 -0.09
C ARG A 104 26.34 -1.69 0.49
N LEU A 105 25.57 -0.65 0.82
CA LEU A 105 24.22 -0.77 1.37
C LEU A 105 23.31 0.19 0.61
N LEU A 106 22.11 -0.28 0.30
CA LEU A 106 21.01 0.53 -0.19
C LEU A 106 19.75 0.21 0.62
N SER A 107 19.14 1.25 1.17
CA SER A 107 17.88 1.19 1.91
C SER A 107 16.74 1.77 1.06
N ILE A 108 15.57 1.13 1.13
CA ILE A 108 14.35 1.55 0.44
C ILE A 108 13.34 2.01 1.48
N TYR A 109 12.83 3.23 1.34
CA TYR A 109 11.72 3.75 2.15
C TYR A 109 10.54 4.06 1.22
N GLY A 110 9.34 3.66 1.62
CA GLY A 110 8.19 3.64 0.72
C GLY A 110 8.16 2.38 -0.14
N GLY A 111 7.75 2.51 -1.40
CA GLY A 111 7.58 1.39 -2.32
C GLY A 111 6.10 1.09 -2.56
N LYS A 112 5.49 1.71 -3.56
CA LYS A 112 4.15 1.31 -3.99
C LYS A 112 4.22 -0.01 -4.74
N LEU A 113 3.27 -0.90 -4.47
CA LEU A 113 3.14 -2.16 -5.23
C LEU A 113 2.98 -1.90 -6.74
N THR A 114 2.35 -0.80 -7.16
CA THR A 114 2.20 -0.46 -8.58
C THR A 114 3.51 -0.02 -9.25
N THR A 115 4.49 0.48 -8.49
CA THR A 115 5.78 0.97 -9.03
C THR A 115 6.94 0.02 -8.76
N TYR A 116 6.70 -1.12 -8.10
CA TYR A 116 7.75 -2.02 -7.60
C TYR A 116 8.83 -2.35 -8.65
N ARG A 117 8.43 -2.71 -9.88
CA ARG A 117 9.35 -3.08 -10.96
C ARG A 117 10.26 -1.92 -11.37
N ALA A 118 9.68 -0.72 -11.51
CA ALA A 118 10.45 0.48 -11.86
C ALA A 118 11.41 0.87 -10.73
N THR A 119 10.98 0.72 -9.47
CA THR A 119 11.81 0.96 -8.29
C THR A 119 12.95 -0.05 -8.20
N ALA A 120 12.71 -1.33 -8.46
CA ALA A 120 13.75 -2.36 -8.53
C ALA A 120 14.80 -2.05 -9.60
N ALA A 121 14.40 -1.57 -10.78
CA ALA A 121 15.34 -1.15 -11.82
C ALA A 121 16.26 0.00 -11.35
N LYS A 122 15.71 0.98 -10.62
CA LYS A 122 16.50 2.08 -10.02
C LYS A 122 17.48 1.57 -8.95
N VAL A 123 17.08 0.57 -8.15
CA VAL A 123 17.93 -0.07 -7.15
C VAL A 123 19.14 -0.74 -7.82
N ILE A 124 18.91 -1.57 -8.83
CA ILE A 124 19.99 -2.24 -9.57
C ILE A 124 20.92 -1.23 -10.23
N ALA A 125 20.38 -0.17 -10.84
CA ALA A 125 21.20 0.90 -11.43
C ALA A 125 22.11 1.60 -10.41
N LYS A 126 21.61 1.87 -9.20
CA LYS A 126 22.40 2.49 -8.12
C LYS A 126 23.51 1.57 -7.60
N LEU A 127 23.28 0.26 -7.58
CA LEU A 127 24.23 -0.74 -7.11
C LEU A 127 25.16 -1.27 -8.21
N ALA A 128 24.94 -0.91 -9.47
CA ALA A 128 25.65 -1.49 -10.62
C ALA A 128 27.19 -1.49 -10.47
N ALA A 129 27.76 -0.39 -9.99
CA ALA A 129 29.22 -0.26 -9.78
C ALA A 129 29.76 -1.12 -8.62
N ALA A 130 28.90 -1.56 -7.70
CA ALA A 130 29.25 -2.43 -6.58
C ALA A 130 29.11 -3.93 -6.93
N LEU A 131 28.40 -4.24 -8.02
CA LEU A 131 28.08 -5.60 -8.41
C LEU A 131 29.13 -6.13 -9.42
N PRO A 132 29.42 -7.45 -9.40
CA PRO A 132 30.23 -8.07 -10.43
C PRO A 132 29.62 -7.86 -11.82
N ALA A 133 30.47 -7.77 -12.84
CA ALA A 133 30.02 -7.78 -14.23
C ALA A 133 29.24 -9.08 -14.51
N ARG A 134 28.05 -8.94 -15.10
CA ARG A 134 27.19 -10.05 -15.50
C ARG A 134 26.59 -9.78 -16.87
N GLU A 135 26.43 -10.84 -17.65
CA GLU A 135 25.67 -10.76 -18.90
C GLU A 135 24.17 -10.57 -18.60
N PRO A 136 23.50 -9.61 -19.25
CA PRO A 136 22.05 -9.46 -19.13
C PRO A 136 21.33 -10.73 -19.61
N ARG A 137 20.48 -11.29 -18.75
CA ARG A 137 19.73 -12.54 -19.03
C ARG A 137 18.28 -12.30 -19.46
N GLY A 138 17.79 -11.08 -19.38
CA GLY A 138 16.42 -10.73 -19.76
C GLY A 138 16.03 -9.34 -19.28
N ASP A 139 14.87 -8.87 -19.74
CA ASP A 139 14.30 -7.58 -19.38
C ASP A 139 13.03 -7.75 -18.55
N THR A 140 13.03 -7.21 -17.33
CA THR A 140 11.86 -7.27 -16.43
C THR A 140 10.61 -6.56 -16.98
N ARG A 141 10.72 -5.79 -18.06
CA ARG A 141 9.58 -5.20 -18.78
C ARG A 141 8.87 -6.21 -19.69
N GLU A 142 9.58 -7.26 -20.10
CA GLU A 142 9.12 -8.24 -21.10
C GLU A 142 8.93 -9.64 -20.50
N LEU A 143 9.64 -9.94 -19.41
CA LEU A 143 9.52 -11.21 -18.70
C LEU A 143 8.12 -11.34 -18.06
N THR A 144 7.52 -12.51 -18.27
CA THR A 144 6.24 -12.87 -17.66
C THR A 144 6.49 -13.46 -16.28
N LEU A 145 5.73 -13.01 -15.27
CA LEU A 145 5.75 -13.64 -13.95
C LEU A 145 5.00 -14.97 -14.01
N SER A 146 5.60 -16.01 -13.44
CA SER A 146 4.88 -17.25 -13.18
C SER A 146 3.87 -17.02 -12.05
N PRO A 147 2.65 -17.56 -12.16
CA PRO A 147 1.73 -17.60 -11.02
C PRO A 147 2.42 -18.28 -9.83
N VAL A 148 2.21 -17.72 -8.65
CA VAL A 148 2.55 -18.39 -7.39
C VAL A 148 1.27 -19.12 -6.98
N ASP A 149 1.33 -20.45 -6.92
CA ASP A 149 0.20 -21.29 -6.48
C ASP A 149 -0.21 -20.99 -5.02
#